data_AF-A0A843WTH7-F1
#
_entry.id   AF-A0A843WTH7-F1
#
_cell.length_a   1.000
_cell.length_b   1.000
_cell.length_c   1.000
_cell.angle_alpha   90.00
_cell.angle_beta   90.00
_cell.angle_gamma   90.00
#
_symmetry.space_group_name_H-M   'P 1'
#
loop_
_entity.id
_entity.type
_entity.pdbx_description
1 polymer ?
#
loop_
_entity_poly.entity_id
_entity_poly.type
_entity_poly.pdbx_seq_one_letter_code
_entity_poly.pdbx_strand_id
1 'polypeptide(L)'
;MIEAERRLLANALLDFNNQRFVLLSEACIPLFNFKTVYSYLMNSTTNFIESYDELGPTGRGRYNRRMKHQVSLDQWRKGSQWFEMDRSLAVEIVSDQEIYPAFAKFCKPSCYADEHYIPTFVNVRFGRHLNANRSLTWVDWSRGGPHPAKFWRGEVTFDRLEMMRSGSQCIYNGKKTTTCYLFARKFLPNSLDRLLRFAPKAFGFGRG
;
A
#
# COMPACT_ATOMS: atom_id res chain seq x y z
N MET A 1 -3.29 5.24 -14.47
CA MET A 1 -2.58 5.18 -13.18
C MET A 1 -1.72 3.93 -13.09
N ILE A 2 -2.29 2.72 -13.22
CA ILE A 2 -1.50 1.48 -13.11
C ILE A 2 -0.32 1.34 -14.11
N GLU A 3 -0.47 1.84 -15.34
CA GLU A 3 0.65 1.83 -16.29
C GLU A 3 1.85 2.67 -15.78
N ALA A 4 1.57 3.82 -15.16
CA ALA A 4 2.61 4.66 -14.58
C ALA A 4 3.29 3.97 -13.39
N GLU A 5 2.52 3.29 -12.53
CA GLU A 5 3.07 2.50 -11.40
C GLU A 5 3.97 1.37 -11.89
N ARG A 6 3.55 0.62 -12.92
CA ARG A 6 4.38 -0.42 -13.53
C ARG A 6 5.67 0.13 -14.13
N ARG A 7 5.60 1.28 -14.81
CA ARG A 7 6.80 1.94 -15.38
C ARG A 7 7.74 2.44 -14.28
N LEU A 8 7.20 2.98 -13.19
CA LEU A 8 7.98 3.39 -12.03
C LEU A 8 8.70 2.18 -11.40
N LEU A 9 8.00 1.06 -11.25
CA LEU A 9 8.54 -0.19 -10.72
C LEU A 9 9.63 -0.76 -11.64
N ALA A 10 9.37 -0.80 -12.95
CA ALA A 10 10.34 -1.23 -13.96
C ALA A 10 11.62 -0.38 -13.93
N ASN A 11 11.48 0.94 -13.81
CA ASN A 11 12.62 1.83 -13.71
C ASN A 11 13.41 1.62 -12.41
N ALA A 12 12.72 1.45 -11.28
CA ALA A 12 13.37 1.17 -10.00
C ALA A 12 14.10 -0.19 -9.98
N LEU A 13 13.64 -1.17 -10.74
CA LEU A 13 14.27 -2.48 -10.89
C LEU A 13 15.60 -2.45 -11.65
N LEU A 14 15.89 -1.39 -12.42
CA LEU A 14 17.15 -1.22 -13.14
C LEU A 14 18.35 -1.14 -12.18
N ASP A 15 18.15 -0.63 -10.97
CA ASP A 15 19.13 -0.76 -9.90
C ASP A 15 18.98 -2.14 -9.23
N PHE A 16 20.02 -2.96 -9.35
CA PHE A 16 20.06 -4.30 -8.76
C PHE A 16 20.13 -4.28 -7.22
N ASN A 17 20.52 -3.16 -6.62
CA ASN A 17 20.59 -3.01 -5.17
C ASN A 17 19.20 -2.78 -4.55
N ASN A 18 18.21 -2.36 -5.33
CA ASN A 18 16.83 -2.19 -4.83
C ASN A 18 16.19 -3.54 -4.52
N GLN A 19 15.97 -3.80 -3.23
CA GLN A 19 15.37 -5.04 -2.72
C GLN A 19 13.88 -4.91 -2.34
N ARG A 20 13.45 -3.72 -1.96
CA ARG A 20 12.09 -3.43 -1.47
C ARG A 20 11.56 -2.17 -2.15
N PHE A 21 10.29 -2.18 -2.54
CA PHE A 21 9.66 -1.14 -3.35
C PHE A 21 8.40 -0.64 -2.63
N VAL A 22 8.38 0.65 -2.28
CA VAL A 22 7.28 1.30 -1.58
C VAL A 22 6.68 2.39 -2.47
N LEU A 23 5.36 2.37 -2.69
CA LEU A 23 4.67 3.46 -3.38
C LEU A 23 4.25 4.54 -2.39
N LEU A 24 4.71 5.78 -2.59
CA LEU A 24 4.37 6.94 -1.78
C LEU A 24 3.87 8.11 -2.64
N SER A 25 3.23 9.08 -1.99
CA SER A 25 2.81 10.36 -2.59
C SER A 25 3.28 11.52 -1.73
N GLU A 26 3.21 12.75 -2.25
CA GLU A 26 3.51 13.99 -1.51
C GLU A 26 2.71 14.19 -0.22
N ALA A 27 1.56 13.51 -0.09
CA ALA A 27 0.70 13.58 1.08
C ALA A 27 0.92 12.44 2.08
N CYS A 28 1.97 11.62 1.87
CA CYS A 28 2.39 10.57 2.79
C CYS A 28 3.48 11.10 3.73
N ILE A 29 3.49 10.60 4.97
CA ILE A 29 4.56 10.84 5.94
C ILE A 29 5.10 9.52 6.47
N PRO A 30 6.39 9.44 6.86
CA PRO A 30 6.88 8.32 7.65
C PRO A 30 6.35 8.41 9.08
N LEU A 31 5.95 7.27 9.65
CA LEU A 31 5.55 7.16 11.04
C LEU A 31 6.72 6.83 11.96
N PHE A 32 7.83 6.32 11.43
CA PHE A 32 9.03 5.94 12.17
C PHE A 32 10.29 6.53 11.52
N ASN A 33 11.40 6.54 12.26
CA ASN A 33 12.69 6.94 11.69
C ASN A 33 13.18 5.94 10.63
N PHE A 34 14.14 6.39 9.81
CA PHE A 34 14.66 5.59 8.69
C PHE A 34 15.20 4.23 9.13
N LYS A 35 15.95 4.16 10.25
CA LYS A 35 16.51 2.90 10.75
C LYS A 35 15.42 1.86 11.04
N THR A 36 14.35 2.28 11.71
CA THR A 36 13.20 1.39 11.98
C THR A 36 12.51 0.95 10.70
N VAL A 37 12.23 1.88 9.78
CA VAL A 37 11.59 1.56 8.49
C VAL A 37 12.45 0.60 7.67
N TYR A 38 13.74 0.90 7.52
CA TYR A 38 14.70 0.09 6.80
C TYR A 38 14.79 -1.33 7.38
N SER A 39 15.00 -1.46 8.70
CA SER A 39 15.08 -2.76 9.35
C SER A 39 13.77 -3.54 9.26
N TYR A 40 12.60 -2.89 9.30
CA TYR A 40 11.32 -3.56 9.11
C TYR A 40 11.22 -4.13 7.70
N LEU A 41 11.48 -3.32 6.67
CA LEU A 41 11.34 -3.75 5.27
C LEU A 41 12.37 -4.82 4.90
N MET A 42 13.64 -4.64 5.26
CA MET A 42 14.71 -5.58 4.90
C MET A 42 14.60 -6.92 5.61
N ASN A 43 14.04 -6.94 6.83
CA ASN A 43 13.83 -8.19 7.57
C ASN A 43 12.46 -8.84 7.28
N SER A 44 11.60 -8.23 6.45
CA SER A 44 10.28 -8.76 6.16
C SER A 44 10.36 -10.04 5.33
N THR A 45 9.70 -11.11 5.79
CA THR A 45 9.60 -12.37 5.03
C THR A 45 8.41 -12.40 4.07
N THR A 46 7.61 -11.34 4.04
CA THR A 46 6.41 -11.21 3.20
C THR A 46 6.39 -9.86 2.47
N ASN A 47 5.48 -9.79 1.51
CA ASN A 47 5.05 -8.58 0.81
C ASN A 47 3.85 -7.96 1.54
N PHE A 48 3.56 -6.69 1.28
CA PHE A 48 2.46 -5.96 1.93
C PHE A 48 1.55 -5.32 0.88
N ILE A 49 0.87 -6.21 0.16
CA ILE A 49 -0.21 -5.88 -0.77
C ILE A 49 -1.54 -6.14 -0.07
N GLU A 50 -2.39 -5.14 0.03
CA GLU A 50 -3.77 -5.37 0.47
C GLU A 50 -4.55 -6.11 -0.62
N SER A 51 -5.15 -7.24 -0.28
CA SER A 51 -5.88 -8.07 -1.26
C SER A 51 -7.01 -8.82 -0.58
N TYR A 52 -8.24 -8.44 -0.91
CA TYR A 52 -9.46 -9.04 -0.35
C TYR A 52 -10.57 -9.11 -1.39
N ASP A 53 -11.52 -10.01 -1.15
CA ASP A 53 -12.71 -10.16 -1.98
C ASP A 53 -13.85 -9.30 -1.43
N GLU A 54 -14.23 -8.29 -2.19
CA GLU A 54 -15.25 -7.31 -1.80
C GLU A 54 -16.49 -7.51 -2.67
N LEU A 55 -17.62 -7.92 -2.07
CA LEU A 55 -18.83 -8.23 -2.84
C LEU A 55 -19.53 -6.99 -3.41
N GLY A 56 -19.32 -5.82 -2.81
CA GLY A 56 -20.04 -4.60 -3.12
C GLY A 56 -19.74 -3.97 -4.50
N PRO A 57 -20.40 -2.82 -4.79
CA PRO A 57 -20.25 -2.12 -6.08
C PRO A 57 -18.83 -1.62 -6.34
N THR A 58 -18.03 -1.41 -5.29
CA THR A 58 -16.64 -0.98 -5.41
C THR A 58 -15.64 -2.13 -5.52
N GLY A 59 -16.10 -3.38 -5.35
CA GLY A 59 -15.31 -4.60 -5.45
C GLY A 59 -15.66 -5.39 -6.70
N ARG A 60 -16.36 -6.51 -6.53
CA ARG A 60 -16.86 -7.37 -7.62
C ARG A 60 -17.77 -6.63 -8.61
N GLY A 61 -18.49 -5.60 -8.16
CA GLY A 61 -19.30 -4.76 -9.06
C GLY A 61 -18.49 -4.03 -10.15
N ARG A 62 -17.17 -3.90 -9.99
CA ARG A 62 -16.26 -3.29 -10.98
C ARG A 62 -15.69 -4.29 -12.00
N TYR A 63 -15.91 -5.59 -11.79
CA TYR A 63 -15.36 -6.63 -12.66
C TYR A 63 -16.00 -6.63 -14.04
N ASN A 64 -15.17 -6.71 -15.08
CA ASN A 64 -15.64 -6.82 -16.47
C ASN A 64 -15.61 -8.30 -16.92
N ARG A 65 -16.78 -8.87 -17.23
CA ARG A 65 -16.93 -10.28 -17.64
C ARG A 65 -16.10 -10.69 -18.86
N ARG A 66 -15.62 -9.73 -19.68
CA ARG A 66 -14.70 -10.00 -20.79
C ARG A 66 -13.30 -10.42 -20.34
N MET A 67 -12.94 -10.20 -19.07
CA MET A 67 -11.68 -10.64 -18.48
C MET A 67 -11.68 -12.12 -18.05
N LYS A 68 -12.83 -12.81 -18.14
CA LYS A 68 -13.04 -14.17 -17.60
C LYS A 68 -12.04 -15.23 -18.04
N HIS A 69 -11.38 -15.02 -19.17
CA HIS A 69 -10.40 -15.97 -19.71
C HIS A 69 -9.04 -15.84 -19.03
N GLN A 70 -8.69 -14.66 -18.51
CA GLN A 70 -7.44 -14.39 -17.80
C GLN A 70 -7.62 -14.33 -16.28
N VAL A 71 -8.76 -13.79 -15.83
CA VAL A 71 -9.11 -13.64 -14.42
C VAL A 71 -10.59 -13.93 -14.26
N SER A 72 -10.94 -14.94 -13.47
CA SER A 72 -12.34 -15.21 -13.12
C SER A 72 -12.85 -14.24 -12.04
N LEU A 73 -14.17 -14.17 -11.85
CA LEU A 73 -14.76 -13.28 -10.83
C LEU A 73 -14.33 -13.66 -9.40
N ASP A 74 -14.14 -14.94 -9.11
CA ASP A 74 -13.67 -15.43 -7.81
C ASP A 74 -12.19 -15.13 -7.55
N GLN A 75 -11.42 -14.88 -8.61
CA GLN A 75 -10.03 -14.46 -8.57
C GLN A 75 -9.87 -12.95 -8.43
N TRP A 76 -10.90 -12.17 -8.77
CA TRP A 76 -10.90 -10.71 -8.66
C TRP A 76 -10.71 -10.25 -7.22
N ARG A 77 -9.78 -9.32 -7.00
CA ARG A 77 -9.53 -8.75 -5.68
C ARG A 77 -9.53 -7.24 -5.72
N LYS A 78 -9.88 -6.65 -4.58
CA LYS A 78 -9.74 -5.23 -4.27
C LYS A 78 -8.59 -5.05 -3.28
N GLY A 79 -7.96 -3.89 -3.32
CA GLY A 79 -6.98 -3.47 -2.33
C GLY A 79 -6.63 -2.00 -2.45
N SER A 80 -5.83 -1.53 -1.50
CA SER A 80 -5.14 -0.26 -1.54
C SER A 80 -4.18 -0.16 -2.74
N GLN A 81 -4.18 1.00 -3.40
CA GLN A 81 -3.15 1.38 -4.36
C GLN A 81 -1.74 1.43 -3.72
N TRP A 82 -1.65 1.79 -2.43
CA TRP A 82 -0.37 1.89 -1.72
C TRP A 82 0.15 0.51 -1.35
N PHE A 83 1.16 0.08 -2.08
CA PHE A 83 1.83 -1.20 -1.88
C PHE A 83 3.21 -1.07 -1.25
N GLU A 84 3.64 -2.17 -0.66
CA GLU A 84 5.05 -2.49 -0.50
C GLU A 84 5.32 -3.93 -0.96
N MET A 85 6.41 -4.14 -1.69
CA MET A 85 6.79 -5.45 -2.22
C MET A 85 8.30 -5.63 -2.28
N ASP A 86 8.75 -6.88 -2.26
CA ASP A 86 10.10 -7.28 -2.57
C ASP A 86 10.40 -7.25 -4.08
N ARG A 87 11.68 -7.43 -4.40
CA ARG A 87 12.17 -7.48 -5.78
C ARG A 87 11.58 -8.62 -6.60
N SER A 88 11.33 -9.78 -6.00
CA SER A 88 10.80 -10.95 -6.71
C SER A 88 9.39 -10.65 -7.24
N LEU A 89 8.50 -10.18 -6.36
CA LEU A 89 7.15 -9.80 -6.75
C LEU A 89 7.15 -8.61 -7.73
N ALA A 90 8.07 -7.66 -7.57
CA ALA A 90 8.19 -6.54 -8.50
C ALA A 90 8.54 -6.98 -9.93
N VAL A 91 9.47 -7.93 -10.08
CA VAL A 91 9.82 -8.52 -11.38
C VAL A 91 8.62 -9.22 -12.00
N GLU A 92 7.92 -10.06 -11.25
CA GLU A 92 6.71 -10.77 -11.70
C GLU A 92 5.61 -9.82 -12.20
N ILE A 93 5.38 -8.71 -11.47
CA ILE A 93 4.39 -7.71 -11.87
C ILE A 93 4.82 -7.05 -13.19
N VAL A 94 6.07 -6.61 -13.32
CA VAL A 94 6.55 -5.90 -14.52
C VAL A 94 6.58 -6.83 -15.74
N SER A 95 6.89 -8.11 -15.55
CA SER A 95 6.94 -9.12 -16.61
C SER A 95 5.58 -9.72 -16.97
N ASP A 96 4.49 -9.38 -16.26
CA ASP A 96 3.16 -9.91 -16.53
C ASP A 96 2.65 -9.59 -17.95
N GLN A 97 2.45 -10.65 -18.74
CA GLN A 97 1.96 -10.61 -20.12
C GLN A 97 0.53 -11.17 -20.28
N GLU A 98 -0.14 -11.54 -19.19
CA GLU A 98 -1.46 -12.16 -19.27
C GLU A 98 -2.54 -11.35 -18.55
N ILE A 99 -2.35 -11.08 -17.26
CA ILE A 99 -3.36 -10.41 -16.44
C ILE A 99 -3.37 -8.92 -16.77
N TYR A 100 -2.19 -8.29 -16.81
CA TYR A 100 -2.07 -6.86 -17.10
C TYR A 100 -2.67 -6.47 -18.46
N PRO A 101 -2.40 -7.17 -19.58
CA PRO A 101 -3.06 -6.85 -20.85
C PRO A 101 -4.59 -6.94 -20.80
N ALA A 102 -5.15 -7.90 -20.04
CA ALA A 102 -6.60 -7.97 -19.83
C ALA A 102 -7.13 -6.74 -19.07
N PHE A 103 -6.43 -6.30 -18.01
CA PHE A 103 -6.75 -5.05 -17.32
C PHE A 103 -6.62 -3.83 -18.26
N ALA A 104 -5.51 -3.68 -18.98
CA ALA A 104 -5.28 -2.57 -19.89
C ALA A 104 -6.36 -2.48 -20.98
N LYS A 105 -6.82 -3.63 -21.49
CA LYS A 105 -7.85 -3.72 -22.52
C LYS A 105 -9.27 -3.50 -21.98
N PHE A 106 -9.64 -4.16 -20.89
CA PHE A 106 -11.04 -4.25 -20.46
C PHE A 106 -11.40 -3.46 -19.20
N CYS A 107 -10.43 -3.13 -18.35
CA CYS A 107 -10.63 -2.33 -17.14
C CYS A 107 -10.62 -0.84 -17.49
N LYS A 108 -11.73 -0.36 -18.04
CA LYS A 108 -11.98 1.08 -18.31
C LYS A 108 -12.82 1.68 -17.18
N PRO A 109 -12.83 3.01 -16.97
CA PRO A 109 -13.69 3.63 -15.97
C PRO A 109 -15.13 3.09 -16.05
N SER A 110 -15.75 2.68 -14.95
CA SER A 110 -15.38 2.88 -13.53
C SER A 110 -14.67 1.68 -12.86
N CYS A 111 -13.75 0.99 -13.55
CA CYS A 111 -13.09 -0.21 -13.02
C CYS A 111 -11.98 0.04 -11.96
N TYR A 112 -11.23 1.15 -12.02
CA TYR A 112 -10.12 1.50 -11.09
C TYR A 112 -9.00 0.43 -11.01
N ALA A 113 -8.26 0.26 -12.10
CA ALA A 113 -7.22 -0.77 -12.19
C ALA A 113 -6.13 -0.67 -11.11
N ASP A 114 -5.84 0.52 -10.63
CA ASP A 114 -4.91 0.84 -9.54
C ASP A 114 -5.32 0.24 -8.18
N GLU A 115 -6.61 -0.04 -7.96
CA GLU A 115 -7.11 -0.68 -6.74
C GLU A 115 -7.40 -2.19 -6.92
N HIS A 116 -7.18 -2.73 -8.13
CA HIS A 116 -7.63 -4.08 -8.47
C HIS A 116 -6.58 -4.96 -9.14
N TYR A 117 -5.69 -4.39 -9.97
CA TYR A 117 -4.74 -5.17 -10.75
C TYR A 117 -3.72 -5.90 -9.88
N ILE A 118 -2.91 -5.19 -9.10
CA ILE A 118 -1.88 -5.81 -8.24
C ILE A 118 -2.50 -6.76 -7.21
N PRO A 119 -3.60 -6.39 -6.50
CA PRO A 119 -4.28 -7.32 -5.58
C PRO A 119 -4.74 -8.62 -6.26
N THR A 120 -5.28 -8.53 -7.47
CA THR A 120 -5.73 -9.67 -8.27
C THR A 120 -4.55 -10.51 -8.74
N PHE A 121 -3.51 -9.87 -9.27
CA PHE A 121 -2.28 -10.54 -9.71
C PHE A 121 -1.69 -11.38 -8.58
N VAL A 122 -1.54 -10.78 -7.39
CA VAL A 122 -1.03 -11.49 -6.19
C VAL A 122 -1.92 -12.67 -5.82
N ASN A 123 -3.25 -12.52 -5.85
CA ASN A 123 -4.15 -13.64 -5.51
C ASN A 123 -4.13 -14.78 -6.54
N VAL A 124 -3.84 -14.49 -7.81
CA VAL A 124 -3.82 -15.50 -8.89
C VAL A 124 -2.46 -16.16 -9.03
N ARG A 125 -1.38 -15.38 -9.01
CA ARG A 125 -0.03 -15.82 -9.40
C ARG A 125 0.94 -15.94 -8.24
N PHE A 126 0.72 -15.22 -7.14
CA PHE A 126 1.68 -15.17 -6.04
C PHE A 126 1.20 -16.01 -4.85
N GLY A 127 2.10 -16.78 -4.26
CA GLY A 127 1.76 -17.66 -3.14
C GLY A 127 1.16 -16.86 -1.99
N ARG A 128 -0.05 -17.21 -1.53
CA ARG A 128 -0.76 -16.50 -0.43
C ARG A 128 0.10 -16.37 0.84
N HIS A 129 1.02 -17.29 1.07
CA HIS A 129 1.92 -17.29 2.23
C HIS A 129 3.06 -16.25 2.14
N LEU A 130 3.31 -15.69 0.95
CA LEU A 130 4.33 -14.66 0.71
C LEU A 130 3.77 -13.23 0.77
N ASN A 131 2.48 -13.06 1.03
CA ASN A 131 1.82 -11.76 1.14
C ASN A 131 1.07 -11.61 2.47
N ALA A 132 1.21 -10.46 3.13
CA ALA A 132 0.57 -10.18 4.41
C ALA A 132 -0.91 -9.76 4.29
N ASN A 133 -1.44 -9.60 3.08
CA ASN A 133 -2.81 -9.14 2.79
C ASN A 133 -3.19 -7.82 3.47
N ARG A 134 -2.23 -6.90 3.60
CA ARG A 134 -2.43 -5.57 4.19
C ARG A 134 -1.41 -4.58 3.66
N SER A 135 -1.73 -3.29 3.68
CA SER A 135 -0.78 -2.22 3.35
C SER A 135 0.03 -1.78 4.58
N LEU A 136 1.23 -1.23 4.34
CA LEU A 136 2.04 -0.51 5.35
C LEU A 136 1.69 0.98 5.46
N THR A 137 0.70 1.46 4.69
CA THR A 137 0.26 2.86 4.73
C THR A 137 -1.07 2.99 5.46
N TRP A 138 -1.06 3.67 6.61
CA TRP A 138 -2.27 3.98 7.36
C TRP A 138 -3.12 5.03 6.65
N VAL A 139 -4.43 4.82 6.65
CA VAL A 139 -5.43 5.69 6.03
C VAL A 139 -6.64 5.83 6.94
N ASP A 140 -7.26 7.01 6.95
CA ASP A 140 -8.47 7.27 7.72
C ASP A 140 -9.71 7.24 6.82
N TRP A 141 -10.53 6.20 6.94
CA TRP A 141 -11.79 6.07 6.22
C TRP A 141 -13.01 6.47 7.06
N SER A 142 -12.84 6.98 8.29
CA SER A 142 -13.93 7.27 9.22
C SER A 142 -14.93 8.31 8.71
N ARG A 143 -14.51 9.19 7.79
CA ARG A 143 -15.37 10.22 7.17
C ARG A 143 -16.15 9.73 5.95
N GLY A 144 -15.91 8.49 5.51
CA GLY A 144 -16.51 7.93 4.31
C GLY A 144 -16.09 8.64 3.01
N GLY A 145 -16.79 8.33 1.93
CA GLY A 145 -16.53 8.87 0.59
C GLY A 145 -15.51 8.07 -0.23
N PRO A 146 -15.20 8.54 -1.46
CA PRO A 146 -14.32 7.83 -2.39
C PRO A 146 -12.83 7.96 -2.06
N HIS A 147 -12.46 8.80 -1.10
CA HIS A 147 -11.08 9.06 -0.72
C HIS A 147 -10.95 9.14 0.80
N PRO A 148 -9.79 8.75 1.37
CA PRO A 148 -9.60 8.84 2.81
C PRO A 148 -9.54 10.30 3.28
N ALA A 149 -9.81 10.48 4.57
CA ALA A 149 -9.81 11.79 5.21
C ALA A 149 -8.46 12.49 5.07
N LYS A 150 -8.54 13.82 4.98
CA LYS A 150 -7.39 14.72 4.89
C LYS A 150 -7.12 15.31 6.27
N PHE A 151 -5.86 15.30 6.67
CA PHE A 151 -5.38 15.90 7.91
C PHE A 151 -4.90 17.32 7.62
N TRP A 152 -5.62 18.32 8.15
CA TRP A 152 -5.15 19.71 8.17
C TRP A 152 -4.33 19.97 9.43
N ARG A 153 -3.72 21.16 9.51
CA ARG A 153 -2.84 21.56 10.62
C ARG A 153 -3.34 21.17 12.02
N GLY A 154 -4.59 21.48 12.37
CA GLY A 154 -5.12 21.25 13.72
C GLY A 154 -5.27 19.78 14.09
N GLU A 155 -5.41 18.90 13.11
CA GLU A 155 -5.63 17.45 13.31
C GLU A 155 -4.34 16.66 13.47
N VAL A 156 -3.20 17.27 13.17
CA VAL A 156 -1.90 16.70 13.52
C VAL A 156 -1.64 16.97 15.00
N THR A 157 -1.85 15.94 15.82
CA THR A 157 -1.51 15.92 17.24
C THR A 157 -0.57 14.76 17.54
N PHE A 158 0.20 14.86 18.63
CA PHE A 158 1.08 13.78 19.05
C PHE A 158 0.31 12.48 19.30
N ASP A 159 -0.82 12.55 20.01
CA ASP A 159 -1.63 11.37 20.32
C ASP A 159 -2.21 10.71 19.05
N ARG A 160 -2.54 11.51 18.03
CA ARG A 160 -2.98 10.98 16.73
C ARG A 160 -1.84 10.24 16.02
N LEU A 161 -0.62 10.80 16.04
CA LEU A 161 0.56 10.14 15.47
C LEU A 161 0.90 8.86 16.23
N GLU A 162 0.78 8.87 17.56
CA GLU A 162 1.02 7.68 18.38
C GLU A 162 -0.03 6.60 18.13
N MET A 163 -1.31 6.98 17.99
CA MET A 163 -2.38 6.06 17.57
C MET A 163 -2.07 5.43 16.20
N MET A 164 -1.60 6.20 15.22
CA MET A 164 -1.20 5.65 13.92
C MET A 164 -0.01 4.67 14.02
N ARG A 165 0.90 4.88 14.99
CA ARG A 165 2.11 4.06 15.20
C ARG A 165 1.84 2.76 15.95
N SER A 166 0.98 2.79 16.98
CA SER A 166 0.83 1.68 17.93
C SER A 166 -0.62 1.31 18.27
N GLY A 167 -1.62 1.99 17.68
CA GLY A 167 -3.04 1.77 17.93
C GLY A 167 -3.68 0.58 17.20
N SER A 168 -2.90 -0.26 16.51
CA SER A 168 -3.39 -1.46 15.83
C SER A 168 -2.50 -2.66 16.14
N GLN A 169 -3.03 -3.88 16.01
CA GLN A 169 -2.25 -5.12 16.13
C GLN A 169 -2.31 -5.90 14.82
N CYS A 170 -1.19 -6.49 14.43
CA CYS A 170 -1.05 -7.27 13.21
C CYS A 170 0.05 -8.33 13.37
N ILE A 171 0.17 -9.20 12.37
CA ILE A 171 1.24 -10.19 12.29
C ILE A 171 2.37 -9.64 11.42
N TYR A 172 3.59 -9.77 11.93
CA TYR A 172 4.84 -9.47 11.24
C TYR A 172 5.80 -10.64 11.46
N ASN A 173 6.25 -11.28 10.37
CA ASN A 173 7.12 -12.46 10.41
C ASN A 173 6.63 -13.54 11.40
N GLY A 174 5.32 -13.82 11.39
CA GLY A 174 4.69 -14.82 12.26
C GLY A 174 4.47 -14.38 13.73
N LYS A 175 4.87 -13.17 14.12
CA LYS A 175 4.71 -12.66 15.49
C LYS A 175 3.73 -11.49 15.54
N LYS A 176 2.97 -11.41 16.64
CA LYS A 176 2.11 -10.24 16.92
C LYS A 176 2.98 -9.01 17.19
N THR A 177 2.61 -7.88 16.60
CA THR A 177 3.25 -6.57 16.82
C THR A 177 2.20 -5.46 16.77
N THR A 178 2.54 -4.29 17.33
CA THR A 178 1.76 -3.06 17.18
C THR A 178 2.23 -2.19 16.01
N THR A 179 3.42 -2.45 15.47
CA THR A 179 3.96 -1.74 14.30
C THR A 179 3.34 -2.26 13.01
N CYS A 180 2.13 -1.80 12.73
CA CYS A 180 1.38 -2.21 11.54
C CYS A 180 1.54 -1.25 10.37
N TYR A 181 1.85 0.01 10.60
CA TYR A 181 1.98 0.96 9.53
C TYR A 181 3.32 1.65 9.63
N LEU A 182 4.04 1.76 8.52
CA LEU A 182 5.30 2.52 8.46
C LEU A 182 5.07 3.94 7.95
N PHE A 183 3.97 4.15 7.23
CA PHE A 183 3.60 5.42 6.63
C PHE A 183 2.14 5.76 6.96
N ALA A 184 1.78 7.04 6.83
CA ALA A 184 0.40 7.48 6.96
C ALA A 184 0.04 8.54 5.92
N ARG A 185 -1.25 8.63 5.58
CA ARG A 185 -1.82 9.64 4.67
C ARG A 185 -3.28 9.94 5.05
N LYS A 186 -3.90 11.05 4.65
CA LYS A 186 -3.46 12.06 3.67
C LYS A 186 -3.22 13.42 4.33
N PHE A 187 -1.97 13.85 4.42
CA PHE A 187 -1.60 15.11 5.08
C PHE A 187 -1.63 16.27 4.07
N LEU A 188 -2.23 17.40 4.46
CA LEU A 188 -2.25 18.61 3.64
C LEU A 188 -0.94 19.41 3.79
N PRO A 189 -0.54 20.25 2.82
CA PRO A 189 0.68 21.06 2.94
C PRO A 189 0.74 21.92 4.22
N ASN A 190 -0.39 22.46 4.67
CA ASN A 190 -0.47 23.27 5.90
C ASN A 190 -0.24 22.48 7.20
N SER A 191 -0.08 21.15 7.13
CA SER A 191 0.21 20.30 8.29
C SER A 191 1.71 20.23 8.62
N LEU A 192 2.59 20.67 7.72
CA LEU A 192 4.05 20.53 7.82
C LEU A 192 4.62 21.09 9.13
N ASP A 193 4.22 22.30 9.54
CA ASP A 193 4.67 22.93 10.80
C ASP A 193 4.46 22.02 12.02
N ARG A 194 3.27 21.40 12.13
CA ARG A 194 2.99 20.50 13.26
C ARG A 194 3.69 19.17 13.14
N LEU A 195 3.86 18.65 11.92
CA LEU A 195 4.63 17.42 11.70
C LEU A 195 6.09 17.59 12.14
N LEU A 196 6.74 18.69 11.73
CA LEU A 196 8.11 19.00 12.13
C LEU A 196 8.24 19.23 13.64
N ARG A 197 7.24 19.87 14.25
CA ARG A 197 7.20 20.08 15.71
C ARG A 197 7.16 18.77 16.50
N PHE A 198 6.42 17.77 16.03
CA PHE A 198 6.29 16.49 16.73
C PHE A 198 7.31 15.44 16.30
N ALA A 199 8.00 15.63 15.18
CA ALA A 199 8.97 14.68 14.64
C ALA A 199 10.05 14.27 15.65
N PRO A 200 10.70 15.17 16.44
CA PRO A 200 11.70 14.75 17.42
C PRO A 200 11.12 13.78 18.46
N LYS A 201 9.94 14.09 18.99
CA LYS A 201 9.25 13.25 19.98
C LYS A 201 8.80 11.91 19.37
N ALA A 202 8.27 11.92 18.15
CA ALA A 202 7.77 10.73 17.45
C ALA A 202 8.91 9.79 17.00
N PHE A 203 10.05 10.34 16.58
CA PHE A 203 11.18 9.58 16.06
C PHE A 203 12.26 9.28 17.10
N GLY A 204 12.14 9.85 18.30
CA GLY A 204 13.09 9.67 19.40
C GLY A 204 14.37 10.48 19.26
N PHE A 205 14.37 11.54 18.45
CA PHE A 205 15.49 12.47 18.35
C PHE A 205 15.45 13.45 19.53
N GLY A 206 16.59 13.67 20.19
CA GLY A 206 16.70 14.66 21.27
C GLY A 206 16.25 14.20 22.66
N ARG A 207 16.24 12.89 22.93
CA ARG A 207 16.32 12.40 24.33
C ARG A 207 17.78 12.50 24.77
N GLY A 208 18.16 13.70 25.21
CA GLY A 208 19.35 14.02 26.00
C GLY A 208 18.92 14.75 27.26
#